data_AF-A0A5C8F1J3-F1
#
_entry.id   AF-A0A5C8F1J3-F1
#
_cell.length_a   1.000
_cell.length_b   1.000
_cell.length_c   1.000
_cell.angle_alpha   90.00
_cell.angle_beta   90.00
_cell.angle_gamma   90.00
#
_symmetry.space_group_name_H-M   'P 1'
#
loop_
_entity.id
_entity.type
_entity.pdbx_description
1 polymer ?
#
loop_
_entity_poly.entity_id
_entity_poly.type
_entity_poly.pdbx_seq_one_letter_code
_entity_poly.pdbx_strand_id
1 'polypeptide(L)'
;MSGNANIIVVEGRLTRDPSYIKTKNGKSLCKFSIANNRYYYVNGSLQKEVYFFDLIAWGFTAEKIAVNLLKGRHILVHGELRQNSYIAKDGTRKNSIYILALEVKSLDKKTIDKNNYYNNANNQIVSDVIEEGLEQAF
;
A
#
# COMPACT_ATOMS: atom_id res chain seq x y z
N MET A 1 1.36 16.49 29.90
CA MET A 1 1.65 16.63 28.45
C MET A 1 0.34 16.98 27.75
N SER A 2 0.26 18.10 27.04
CA SER A 2 -0.89 18.39 26.18
C SER A 2 -0.87 17.40 25.01
N GLY A 3 -1.92 16.60 24.86
CA GLY A 3 -2.03 15.60 23.80
C GLY A 3 -2.44 16.26 22.49
N ASN A 4 -1.48 16.59 21.63
CA ASN A 4 -1.78 17.03 20.26
C ASN A 4 -2.01 15.80 19.38
N ALA A 5 -3.15 15.76 18.68
CA ALA A 5 -3.49 14.69 17.76
C ALA A 5 -3.27 15.14 16.30
N ASN A 6 -2.52 14.35 15.55
CA ASN A 6 -2.41 14.45 14.09
C ASN A 6 -2.52 13.04 13.54
N ILE A 7 -3.71 12.69 13.05
CA ILE A 7 -4.01 11.36 12.56
C ILE A 7 -4.76 11.54 11.25
N ILE A 8 -4.31 10.85 10.20
CA ILE A 8 -5.03 10.74 8.94
C ILE A 8 -5.18 9.26 8.58
N VAL A 9 -6.40 8.89 8.19
CA VAL A 9 -6.73 7.61 7.59
C VAL A 9 -7.32 7.89 6.23
N VAL A 10 -6.71 7.34 5.19
CA VAL A 10 -7.17 7.52 3.82
C VAL A 10 -7.08 6.21 3.06
N GLU A 11 -8.12 5.90 2.29
CA GLU A 11 -8.07 4.82 1.31
C GLU A 11 -8.04 5.38 -0.10
N GLY A 12 -7.42 4.64 -1.01
CA GLY A 12 -7.33 5.04 -2.40
C GLY A 12 -6.52 4.07 -3.24
N ARG A 13 -6.45 4.35 -4.53
CA ARG A 13 -5.67 3.53 -5.48
C ARG A 13 -4.39 4.22 -5.85
N LEU A 14 -3.28 3.47 -5.89
CA LEU A 14 -2.01 4.00 -6.38
C LEU A 14 -2.17 4.52 -7.81
N THR A 15 -1.76 5.76 -8.05
CA THR A 15 -1.86 6.37 -9.39
C THR A 15 -0.69 6.01 -10.30
N ARG A 16 0.42 5.58 -9.69
CA ARG A 16 1.69 5.18 -10.30
C ARG A 16 2.40 4.16 -9.41
N ASP A 17 3.41 3.49 -9.95
CA ASP A 17 4.25 2.61 -9.16
C ASP A 17 5.01 3.39 -8.07
N PRO A 18 5.23 2.82 -6.88
CA PRO A 18 5.98 3.48 -5.83
C PRO A 18 7.44 3.74 -6.23
N SER A 19 7.94 4.94 -5.96
CA SER A 19 9.34 5.30 -6.18
C SER A 19 10.14 5.06 -4.91
N TYR A 20 10.93 3.99 -4.91
CA TYR A 20 11.82 3.63 -3.81
C TYR A 20 13.21 4.26 -3.98
N ILE A 21 13.74 4.82 -2.90
CA ILE A 21 15.07 5.44 -2.85
C ILE A 21 15.74 4.99 -1.55
N LYS A 22 16.96 4.48 -1.66
CA LYS A 22 17.86 4.35 -0.51
C LYS A 22 18.68 5.63 -0.39
N THR A 23 18.47 6.38 0.67
CA THR A 23 19.15 7.67 0.88
C THR A 23 20.64 7.47 1.13
N LYS A 24 21.44 8.54 0.96
CA LYS A 24 22.89 8.53 1.24
C LYS A 24 23.23 8.06 2.67
N ASN A 25 22.32 8.28 3.61
CA ASN A 25 22.48 7.87 5.01
C ASN A 25 21.93 6.44 5.28
N GLY A 26 21.70 5.65 4.23
CA GLY A 26 21.23 4.27 4.32
C GLY A 26 19.74 4.09 4.62
N LYS A 27 18.99 5.18 4.88
CA LYS A 27 17.55 5.10 5.19
C LYS A 27 16.72 4.84 3.93
N SER A 28 15.79 3.89 4.03
CA SER A 28 14.78 3.56 3.02
C SER A 28 13.68 4.62 2.97
N LEU A 29 13.39 5.12 1.77
CA LEU A 29 12.36 6.11 1.47
C LEU A 29 11.50 5.60 0.32
N CYS A 30 10.18 5.70 0.43
CA CYS A 30 9.27 5.39 -0.65
C CYS A 30 8.28 6.53 -0.86
N LYS A 31 8.19 7.04 -2.09
CA LYS A 31 7.25 8.09 -2.51
C LYS A 31 6.20 7.49 -3.43
N PHE A 32 4.93 7.75 -3.15
CA PHE A 32 3.81 7.27 -3.94
C PHE A 32 2.64 8.24 -3.82
N SER A 33 1.61 8.05 -4.64
CA SER A 33 0.41 8.86 -4.57
C SER A 33 -0.83 8.03 -4.82
N ILE A 34 -1.91 8.38 -4.13
CA ILE A 34 -3.21 7.71 -4.28
C ILE A 34 -4.25 8.66 -4.83
N ALA A 35 -5.21 8.10 -5.57
CA ALA A 35 -6.47 8.73 -5.89
C ALA A 35 -7.54 8.26 -4.90
N ASN A 36 -8.22 9.21 -4.27
CA ASN A 36 -9.39 9.00 -3.41
C ASN A 36 -10.62 9.60 -4.09
N ASN A 37 -11.68 8.80 -4.25
CA ASN A 37 -12.91 9.27 -4.90
C ASN A 37 -13.90 9.75 -3.85
N ARG A 38 -14.50 10.92 -4.07
CA ARG A 38 -15.60 11.46 -3.29
C ARG A 38 -16.88 11.48 -4.13
N TYR A 39 -17.97 10.97 -3.57
CA TYR A 39 -19.29 10.99 -4.18
C TYR A 39 -20.22 11.86 -3.34
N TYR A 40 -20.95 12.76 -3.99
CA TYR A 40 -21.90 13.67 -3.33
C TYR A 40 -22.99 14.09 -4.31
N TYR A 41 -24.14 14.56 -3.80
CA TYR A 41 -25.26 15.00 -4.64
C TYR A 41 -25.28 16.52 -4.78
N VAL A 42 -25.54 17.01 -6.00
CA VAL A 42 -25.82 18.42 -6.31
C VAL A 42 -27.06 18.47 -7.18
N ASN A 43 -28.10 19.19 -6.75
CA ASN A 43 -29.37 19.33 -7.49
C ASN A 43 -29.97 17.99 -7.96
N GLY A 44 -29.95 16.98 -7.09
CA GLY A 44 -30.47 15.64 -7.38
C GLY A 44 -29.57 14.76 -8.29
N SER A 45 -28.43 15.27 -8.75
CA SER A 45 -27.47 14.52 -9.57
C SER A 45 -26.26 14.06 -8.75
N LEU A 46 -25.88 12.79 -8.89
CA LEU A 46 -24.67 12.23 -8.28
C LEU A 46 -23.42 12.78 -8.97
N GLN A 47 -22.61 13.52 -8.22
CA GLN A 47 -21.32 14.04 -8.66
C GLN A 47 -20.18 13.18 -8.13
N LYS A 48 -19.11 13.10 -8.92
CA LYS A 48 -17.87 12.41 -8.59
C LYS A 48 -16.70 13.36 -8.67
N GLU A 49 -15.95 13.45 -7.59
CA GLU A 49 -14.70 14.21 -7.49
C GLU A 49 -13.57 13.27 -7.11
N VAL A 50 -12.35 13.59 -7.55
CA VAL A 50 -11.15 12.78 -7.26
C VAL A 50 -10.10 13.65 -6.61
N TYR A 51 -9.68 13.27 -5.40
CA TYR A 51 -8.56 13.88 -4.70
C TYR A 51 -7.29 13.06 -4.90
N PHE A 52 -6.18 13.76 -5.05
CA PHE A 52 -4.86 13.17 -5.16
C PHE A 52 -4.05 13.53 -3.93
N PHE A 53 -3.52 12.51 -3.25
CA PHE A 53 -2.67 12.68 -2.09
C PHE A 53 -1.29 12.13 -2.39
N ASP A 54 -0.26 12.94 -2.14
CA ASP A 54 1.13 12.48 -2.13
C ASP A 54 1.47 11.92 -0.76
N LEU A 55 2.16 10.77 -0.77
CA LEU A 55 2.54 10.03 0.43
C LEU A 55 4.02 9.72 0.44
N ILE A 56 4.57 9.71 1.65
CA ILE A 56 5.94 9.34 1.93
C ILE A 56 5.93 8.28 3.03
N ALA A 57 6.64 7.18 2.81
CA ALA A 57 6.94 6.19 3.84
C ALA A 57 8.46 6.10 4.05
N TRP A 58 8.86 5.74 5.27
CA TRP A 58 10.27 5.53 5.63
C TRP A 58 10.50 4.12 6.20
N GLY A 59 11.76 3.69 6.21
CA GLY A 59 12.21 2.46 6.86
C GLY A 59 11.51 1.21 6.33
N PHE A 60 11.08 0.34 7.23
CA PHE A 60 10.43 -0.93 6.88
C PHE A 60 9.13 -0.74 6.09
N THR A 61 8.32 0.27 6.43
CA THR A 61 7.09 0.57 5.67
C THR A 61 7.42 0.95 4.22
N ALA A 62 8.51 1.69 3.99
CA ALA A 62 8.96 2.04 2.65
C ALA A 62 9.36 0.79 1.83
N GLU A 63 10.11 -0.12 2.44
CA GLU A 63 10.56 -1.37 1.81
C GLU A 63 9.37 -2.27 1.47
N LYS A 64 8.43 -2.43 2.42
CA LYS A 64 7.22 -3.23 2.22
C LYS A 64 6.37 -2.70 1.06
N ILE A 65 6.20 -1.38 0.96
CA ILE A 65 5.45 -0.74 -0.13
C ILE A 65 6.13 -1.00 -1.47
N ALA A 66 7.45 -0.79 -1.54
CA ALA A 66 8.22 -0.95 -2.77
C ALA A 66 8.15 -2.38 -3.33
N VAL A 67 8.13 -3.39 -2.45
CA VAL A 67 8.07 -4.81 -2.86
C VAL A 67 6.66 -5.25 -3.23
N ASN A 68 5.64 -4.81 -2.48
CA ASN A 68 4.31 -5.42 -2.54
C ASN A 68 3.27 -4.60 -3.31
N LEU A 69 3.52 -3.32 -3.59
CA LEU A 69 2.54 -2.42 -4.20
C LEU A 69 2.96 -1.98 -5.59
N LEU A 70 1.97 -1.93 -6.49
CA LEU A 70 2.08 -1.48 -7.87
C LEU A 70 0.95 -0.49 -8.17
N LYS A 71 1.04 0.21 -9.29
CA LYS A 71 -0.02 1.09 -9.81
C LYS A 71 -1.37 0.37 -9.80
N GLY A 72 -2.41 1.11 -9.41
CA GLY A 72 -3.79 0.63 -9.36
C GLY A 72 -4.16 -0.13 -8.09
N ARG A 73 -3.20 -0.55 -7.26
CA ARG A 73 -3.48 -1.27 -6.01
C ARG A 73 -4.32 -0.44 -5.06
N HIS A 74 -5.38 -1.04 -4.51
CA HIS A 74 -6.25 -0.40 -3.54
C HIS A 74 -5.66 -0.56 -2.15
N ILE A 75 -5.44 0.55 -1.44
CA ILE A 75 -4.78 0.54 -0.14
C ILE A 75 -5.53 1.41 0.87
N LEU A 76 -5.41 1.02 2.13
CA LEU A 76 -5.70 1.85 3.30
C LEU A 76 -4.37 2.33 3.88
N VAL A 77 -4.29 3.62 4.19
CA VAL A 77 -3.13 4.25 4.80
C VAL A 77 -3.54 4.85 6.13
N HIS A 78 -2.76 4.55 7.17
CA HIS A 78 -2.80 5.24 8.44
C HIS A 78 -1.49 6.02 8.63
N GLY A 79 -1.60 7.28 9.01
CA GLY A 79 -0.44 8.15 9.07
C GLY A 79 -0.74 9.52 9.65
N GLU A 80 0.09 10.49 9.25
CA GLU A 80 0.03 11.86 9.74
C GLU A 80 0.11 12.86 8.59
N LEU A 81 -0.58 13.98 8.70
CA LEU A 81 -0.42 15.07 7.73
C LEU A 81 0.87 15.84 8.06
N ARG A 82 1.75 15.99 7.08
CA ARG A 82 3.02 16.71 7.23
C ARG A 82 3.05 17.89 6.28
N GLN A 83 3.46 19.04 6.80
CA GLN A 83 3.77 20.23 6.03
C GLN A 83 5.28 20.45 6.04
N ASN A 84 5.85 20.75 4.88
CA ASN A 84 7.25 21.10 4.73
C ASN A 84 7.39 22.39 3.93
N SER A 85 8.12 23.36 4.47
CA SER A 85 8.45 24.62 3.82
C SER A 85 9.90 24.59 3.33
N TYR A 86 10.12 24.86 2.04
CA TYR A 86 11.45 24.86 1.44
C TYR A 86 11.63 26.04 0.49
N ILE A 87 12.88 26.43 0.24
CA ILE A 87 13.20 27.42 -0.79
C ILE A 87 13.45 26.68 -2.10
N ALA A 88 12.68 27.01 -3.13
CA ALA A 88 12.86 26.46 -4.47
C ALA A 88 14.11 27.06 -5.14
N LYS A 89 14.57 26.45 -6.24
CA LYS A 89 15.79 26.89 -6.94
C LYS A 89 15.72 28.34 -7.43
N ASP A 90 14.51 28.86 -7.62
CA ASP A 90 14.21 30.24 -8.02
C ASP A 90 14.22 31.24 -6.85
N GLY A 91 14.54 30.78 -5.63
CA GLY A 91 14.53 31.60 -4.41
C GLY A 91 13.16 31.76 -3.75
N THR A 92 12.08 31.22 -4.35
CA THR A 92 10.74 31.35 -3.78
C THR A 92 10.51 30.37 -2.63
N ARG A 93 9.83 30.82 -1.57
CA ARG A 93 9.39 29.95 -0.48
C ARG A 93 8.17 29.14 -0.94
N LYS A 94 8.28 27.81 -0.91
CA LYS A 94 7.18 26.89 -1.22
C LYS A 94 6.80 26.07 0.00
N ASN A 95 5.50 25.82 0.14
CA ASN A 95 4.95 24.90 1.13
C ASN A 95 4.45 23.65 0.39
N SER A 96 4.73 22.48 0.96
CA SER A 96 4.22 21.20 0.49
C SER A 96 3.50 20.52 1.63
N ILE A 97 2.36 19.90 1.33
CA ILE A 97 1.61 19.06 2.26
C ILE A 97 1.62 17.65 1.70
N TYR A 98 1.95 16.67 2.54
CA TYR A 98 1.96 15.26 2.18
C TYR A 98 1.55 14.41 3.38
N ILE A 99 1.19 13.15 3.12
CA ILE A 99 0.87 12.20 4.17
C ILE A 99 2.13 11.39 4.49
N LEU A 100 2.57 11.39 5.75
CA LEU A 100 3.54 10.44 6.25
C LEU A 100 2.81 9.12 6.53
N ALA A 101 3.01 8.12 5.70
CA ALA A 101 2.42 6.80 5.85
C ALA A 101 3.17 6.00 6.92
N LEU A 102 2.52 5.76 8.06
CA LEU A 102 3.06 4.94 9.14
C LEU A 102 2.75 3.45 8.91
N GLU A 103 1.51 3.17 8.50
CA GLU A 103 1.03 1.84 8.15
C GLU A 103 0.28 1.86 6.82
N VAL A 104 0.50 0.82 6.01
CA VAL A 104 -0.21 0.61 4.74
C VAL A 104 -0.70 -0.83 4.66
N LYS A 105 -1.98 -0.97 4.33
CA LYS A 105 -2.67 -2.26 4.13
C LYS A 105 -3.25 -2.32 2.72
N SER A 106 -2.96 -3.40 2.00
CA SER A 106 -3.64 -3.68 0.73
C SER A 106 -5.07 -4.15 1.00
N LEU A 107 -6.02 -3.60 0.24
CA LEU A 107 -7.45 -3.92 0.29
C LEU A 107 -7.90 -4.81 -0.87
N ASP A 108 -6.99 -5.14 -1.79
CA ASP A 108 -7.30 -6.05 -2.87
C ASP A 108 -7.61 -7.44 -2.31
N LYS A 109 -8.66 -8.08 -2.85
CA LYS A 109 -8.92 -9.49 -2.56
C LYS A 109 -7.67 -10.29 -2.95
N LYS A 110 -7.13 -11.09 -2.03
CA LYS A 110 -6.13 -12.10 -2.38
C LYS A 110 -6.78 -13.01 -3.42
N THR A 111 -6.35 -12.91 -4.67
CA THR A 111 -6.65 -13.94 -5.66
C THR A 111 -5.96 -15.20 -5.15
N ILE A 112 -6.75 -16.18 -4.71
CA ILE A 112 -6.20 -17.52 -4.44
C ILE A 112 -5.82 -18.08 -5.80
N ASP A 113 -4.52 -18.27 -6.04
CA ASP A 113 -4.04 -18.97 -7.23
C ASP A 113 -4.51 -20.42 -7.15
N LYS A 114 -5.65 -20.71 -7.80
CA LYS A 114 -6.27 -22.03 -7.82
C LYS A 114 -5.29 -23.14 -8.25
N ASN A 115 -4.34 -22.83 -9.14
CA ASN A 115 -3.35 -23.79 -9.63
C ASN A 115 -2.40 -24.31 -8.53
N ASN A 116 -2.01 -23.46 -7.56
CA ASN A 116 -1.20 -23.91 -6.43
C ASN A 116 -2.02 -24.74 -5.43
N TYR A 117 -3.33 -24.50 -5.34
CA TYR A 117 -4.21 -25.30 -4.49
C TYR A 117 -4.38 -26.73 -5.05
N TYR A 118 -4.58 -26.88 -6.36
CA TYR A 118 -4.67 -28.20 -6.99
C TYR A 118 -3.34 -28.98 -6.97
N ASN A 119 -2.21 -28.32 -7.22
CA ASN A 119 -0.91 -29.00 -7.21
C ASN A 119 -0.51 -29.50 -5.81
N ASN A 120 -0.77 -28.71 -4.77
CA ASN A 120 -0.49 -29.14 -3.40
C ASN A 120 -1.45 -30.25 -2.92
N ALA A 121 -2.74 -30.17 -3.27
CA ALA A 121 -3.70 -31.23 -2.96
C ALA A 121 -3.35 -32.55 -3.67
N ASN A 122 -2.93 -32.49 -4.94
CA ASN A 122 -2.51 -33.69 -5.66
C ASN A 122 -1.25 -34.31 -5.06
N ASN A 123 -0.26 -33.51 -4.67
CA ASN A 123 0.95 -34.03 -4.03
C ASN A 123 0.66 -34.69 -2.67
N GLN A 124 -0.27 -34.13 -1.89
CA GLN A 124 -0.70 -34.71 -0.62
C GLN A 124 -1.43 -36.05 -0.83
N ILE A 125 -2.36 -36.12 -1.79
CA ILE A 125 -3.07 -37.36 -2.11
C ILE A 125 -2.07 -38.45 -2.56
N VAL A 126 -1.07 -38.08 -3.37
CA VAL A 126 -0.05 -39.04 -3.83
C VAL A 126 0.83 -39.52 -2.67
N SER A 127 1.21 -38.66 -1.72
CA SER A 127 1.96 -39.10 -0.53
C SER A 127 1.15 -40.05 0.35
N ASP A 128 -0.12 -39.72 0.58
CA ASP A 128 -1.00 -40.51 1.43
C ASP A 128 -1.23 -41.92 0.84
N VAL A 129 -1.39 -42.02 -0.49
CA VAL A 129 -1.51 -43.30 -1.22
C VAL A 129 -0.23 -44.13 -1.17
N ILE A 130 0.95 -43.50 -1.22
CA ILE A 130 2.23 -44.20 -1.12
C ILE A 130 2.45 -44.75 0.29
N GLU A 131 2.11 -43.99 1.34
CA GLU A 131 2.22 -44.43 2.73
C GLU A 131 1.28 -45.61 3.02
N GLU A 132 0.01 -45.53 2.60
CA GLU A 132 -0.94 -46.66 2.74
C GLU A 132 -0.46 -47.92 2.01
N GLY A 133 0.13 -47.77 0.81
CA GLY A 133 0.65 -48.90 0.04
C GLY A 133 1.89 -49.56 0.67
N LEU A 134 2.69 -48.80 1.41
CA LEU A 134 3.85 -49.31 2.14
C LEU A 134 3.43 -50.04 3.42
N GLU A 135 2.41 -49.58 4.14
CA GLU A 135 1.90 -50.27 5.34
C GLU A 135 1.25 -51.62 5.04
N GLN A 136 0.66 -51.80 3.85
CA GLN A 136 0.03 -53.06 3.45
C GLN A 136 1.03 -54.13 2.96
N ALA A 137 2.30 -53.77 2.77
CA ALA A 137 3.34 -54.64 2.22
C ALA A 137 4.21 -55.33 3.29
N PHE A 138 3.91 -55.14 4.59
CA PHE A 138 4.62 -55.74 5.73
C PHE A 138 3.71 -56.65 6.57
#